data_AF-A0A961DJV2-F1
#
_entry.id   AF-A0A961DJV2-F1
#
_cell.length_a   1.000
_cell.length_b   1.000
_cell.length_c   1.000
_cell.angle_alpha   90.00
_cell.angle_beta   90.00
_cell.angle_gamma   90.00
#
_symmetry.space_group_name_H-M   'P 1'
#
loop_
_entity.id
_entity.type
_entity.pdbx_description
1 polymer ?
#
loop_
_entity_poly.entity_id
_entity_poly.type
_entity_poly.pdbx_seq_one_letter_code
_entity_poly.pdbx_strand_id
1 'polypeptide(L)'
;MVDGIGASTGAVNPRAVHETDLDRLQRLGSSGDEKALREVGEKLEGVFVSMLVKSMREGMSEDGLFGKGPGADIYDGFFDQMMGEELSKRGGLGISEMVVRAQIDHQSSLK
;
A
#
# COMPACT_ATOMS: atom_id res chain seq x y z
N MET A 1 10.33 44.08 22.44
CA MET A 1 9.11 43.26 22.46
C MET A 1 8.53 43.22 21.06
N VAL A 2 9.02 42.28 20.24
CA VAL A 2 8.25 41.48 19.25
C VAL A 2 9.24 40.48 18.64
N ASP A 3 9.04 39.19 18.94
CA ASP A 3 9.79 38.09 18.34
C ASP A 3 9.23 37.81 16.95
N GLY A 4 10.07 37.91 15.92
CA GLY A 4 9.74 37.59 14.54
C GLY A 4 10.20 36.19 14.16
N ILE A 5 9.49 35.16 14.62
CA ILE A 5 9.63 33.79 14.10
C ILE A 5 8.89 33.75 12.75
N GLY A 6 9.61 34.00 11.67
CA GLY A 6 9.14 33.84 10.29
C GLY A 6 9.62 32.50 9.72
N ALA A 7 8.76 31.48 9.82
CA ALA A 7 8.94 30.20 9.15
C ALA A 7 8.93 30.37 7.62
N SER A 8 9.99 29.95 6.93
CA SER A 8 9.92 29.67 5.49
C SER A 8 9.66 28.18 5.29
N THR A 9 8.37 27.86 5.30
CA THR A 9 7.79 26.58 4.93
C THR A 9 8.35 26.08 3.60
N GLY A 10 9.02 24.93 3.63
CA GLY A 10 9.39 24.18 2.43
C GLY A 10 8.13 23.80 1.67
N ALA A 11 8.03 24.25 0.42
CA ALA A 11 6.97 23.85 -0.49
C ALA A 11 7.06 22.34 -0.75
N VAL A 12 6.16 21.57 -0.11
CA VAL A 12 5.98 20.16 -0.43
C VAL A 12 5.31 20.09 -1.81
N ASN A 13 6.06 19.65 -2.81
CA ASN A 13 5.60 19.52 -4.18
C ASN A 13 4.73 18.24 -4.32
N PRO A 14 3.42 18.35 -4.62
CA PRO A 14 2.49 17.22 -4.65
C PRO A 14 2.69 16.27 -5.85
N ARG A 15 3.65 16.54 -6.74
CA ARG A 15 3.97 15.68 -7.91
C ARG A 15 5.09 14.66 -7.68
N ALA A 16 5.73 14.65 -6.50
CA ALA A 16 6.82 13.71 -6.18
C ALA A 16 6.35 12.40 -5.52
N VAL A 17 5.04 12.21 -5.35
CA VAL A 17 4.50 11.21 -4.42
C VAL A 17 4.47 9.78 -4.98
N HIS A 18 4.62 9.57 -6.30
CA HIS A 18 4.50 8.21 -6.86
C HIS A 18 5.81 7.49 -7.20
N GLU A 19 6.90 8.21 -7.46
CA GLU A 19 8.21 7.60 -7.78
C GLU A 19 8.98 7.22 -6.49
N THR A 20 8.71 7.94 -5.39
CA THR A 20 9.42 7.78 -4.12
C THR A 20 9.05 6.50 -3.38
N ASP A 21 7.81 6.03 -3.47
CA ASP A 21 7.35 4.91 -2.64
C ASP A 21 7.88 3.57 -3.14
N LEU A 22 7.86 3.29 -4.45
CA LEU A 22 8.43 2.05 -4.98
C LEU A 22 9.94 1.99 -4.77
N ASP A 23 10.65 3.10 -5.00
CA ASP A 23 12.08 3.21 -4.73
C ASP A 23 12.40 3.04 -3.24
N ARG A 24 11.57 3.60 -2.36
CA ARG A 24 11.68 3.43 -0.91
C ARG A 24 11.46 1.97 -0.52
N LEU A 25 10.44 1.31 -1.07
CA LEU A 25 10.17 -0.12 -0.82
C LEU A 25 11.32 -1.00 -1.32
N GLN A 26 11.90 -0.69 -2.49
CA GLN A 26 13.04 -1.42 -3.04
C GLN A 26 14.30 -1.26 -2.17
N ARG A 27 14.58 -0.04 -1.69
CA ARG A 27 15.72 0.23 -0.79
C ARG A 27 15.54 -0.44 0.58
N LEU A 28 14.33 -0.39 1.13
CA LEU A 28 13.95 -1.08 2.36
C LEU A 28 14.15 -2.60 2.20
N GLY A 29 13.70 -3.19 1.09
CA GLY A 29 13.88 -4.62 0.84
C GLY A 29 15.33 -5.06 0.56
N SER A 30 16.18 -4.15 0.07
CA SER A 30 17.60 -4.43 -0.16
C SER A 30 18.44 -4.37 1.11
N SER A 31 17.97 -3.67 2.14
CA SER A 31 18.71 -3.45 3.39
C SER A 31 18.80 -4.69 4.29
N GLY A 32 17.97 -5.72 4.04
CA GLY A 32 17.88 -6.90 4.90
C GLY A 32 17.20 -6.63 6.25
N ASP A 33 16.66 -5.43 6.46
CA ASP A 33 15.86 -5.11 7.64
C ASP A 33 14.51 -5.84 7.56
N GLU A 34 14.32 -6.83 8.42
CA GLU A 34 13.11 -7.66 8.50
C GLU A 34 11.86 -6.81 8.72
N LYS A 35 11.96 -5.73 9.51
CA LYS A 35 10.83 -4.83 9.77
C LYS A 35 10.45 -4.06 8.51
N ALA A 36 11.45 -3.64 7.75
CA ALA A 36 11.27 -2.96 6.48
C ALA A 36 10.67 -3.89 5.42
N LEU A 37 11.13 -5.14 5.36
CA LEU A 37 10.58 -6.17 4.48
C LEU A 37 9.13 -6.52 4.82
N ARG A 38 8.79 -6.55 6.12
CA ARG A 38 7.42 -6.74 6.58
C ARG A 38 6.53 -5.59 6.15
N GLU A 39 6.94 -4.33 6.32
CA GLU A 39 6.19 -3.15 5.87
C GLU A 39 5.92 -3.19 4.35
N VAL A 40 6.90 -3.66 3.57
CA VAL A 40 6.76 -3.84 2.12
C VAL A 40 5.76 -4.96 1.81
N GLY A 41 5.90 -6.10 2.49
CA GLY A 41 5.01 -7.24 2.33
C GLY A 41 3.55 -6.93 2.67
N GLU A 42 3.30 -6.19 3.75
CA GLU A 42 1.97 -5.73 4.16
C GLU A 42 1.36 -4.79 3.10
N LYS A 43 2.14 -3.87 2.54
CA LYS A 43 1.65 -2.99 1.45
C LYS A 43 1.29 -3.76 0.19
N LEU A 44 2.11 -4.74 -0.19
CA LEU A 44 1.82 -5.61 -1.34
C LEU A 44 0.56 -6.45 -1.10
N GLU A 45 0.43 -7.01 0.10
CA GLU A 45 -0.78 -7.75 0.49
C GLU A 45 -2.02 -6.85 0.45
N GLY A 46 -1.95 -5.61 0.94
CA GLY A 46 -3.05 -4.64 0.87
C GLY A 46 -3.52 -4.36 -0.56
N VAL A 47 -2.60 -4.17 -1.51
CA VAL A 47 -2.94 -3.98 -2.93
C VAL A 47 -3.60 -5.24 -3.49
N PHE A 48 -3.05 -6.42 -3.20
CA PHE A 48 -3.60 -7.68 -3.68
C PHE A 48 -4.99 -7.96 -3.12
N VAL A 49 -5.21 -7.74 -1.83
CA VAL A 49 -6.52 -7.90 -1.19
C VAL A 49 -7.51 -6.89 -1.78
N SER A 50 -7.10 -5.64 -2.03
CA SER A 50 -7.96 -4.64 -2.68
C SER A 50 -8.43 -5.14 -4.05
N MET A 51 -7.54 -5.75 -4.85
CA MET A 51 -7.88 -6.36 -6.13
C MET A 51 -8.82 -7.56 -5.99
N LEU A 52 -8.63 -8.38 -4.95
CA LEU A 52 -9.51 -9.51 -4.65
C LEU A 52 -10.92 -9.03 -4.28
N VAL A 53 -11.02 -8.05 -3.38
CA VAL A 53 -12.30 -7.45 -2.96
C VAL A 53 -13.02 -6.84 -4.16
N LYS A 54 -12.30 -6.08 -4.98
CA LYS A 54 -12.82 -5.55 -6.24
C LYS A 54 -13.37 -6.67 -7.14
N SER A 55 -12.61 -7.73 -7.37
CA SER A 55 -13.02 -8.86 -8.22
C SER A 55 -14.26 -9.57 -7.65
N MET A 56 -14.34 -9.71 -6.32
CA MET A 56 -15.53 -10.26 -5.66
C MET A 56 -16.76 -9.38 -5.88
N ARG A 57 -16.63 -8.06 -5.73
CA ARG A 57 -17.74 -7.12 -5.97
C ARG A 57 -18.22 -7.20 -7.42
N GLU A 58 -17.30 -7.14 -8.38
CA GLU A 58 -17.61 -7.23 -9.82
C GLU A 58 -18.35 -8.53 -10.16
N GLY A 59 -18.04 -9.64 -9.46
CA GLY A 59 -18.75 -10.90 -9.60
C GLY A 59 -20.13 -10.96 -8.91
N MET A 60 -20.41 -10.06 -7.96
CA MET A 60 -21.70 -10.00 -7.24
C MET A 60 -22.74 -9.16 -7.97
N SER A 61 -22.35 -8.08 -8.63
CA SER A 61 -23.28 -7.18 -9.35
C SER A 61 -22.56 -6.34 -10.39
N GLU A 62 -23.14 -6.25 -11.60
CA GLU A 62 -22.65 -5.34 -12.66
C GLU A 62 -22.82 -3.86 -12.31
N ASP A 63 -23.72 -3.56 -11.37
CA ASP A 63 -24.12 -2.20 -11.01
C ASP A 63 -23.29 -1.62 -9.85
N GLY A 64 -22.27 -2.33 -9.33
CA GLY A 64 -21.48 -1.89 -8.18
C GLY A 64 -22.25 -1.91 -6.85
N LEU A 65 -21.62 -1.47 -5.74
CA LEU A 65 -22.32 -1.37 -4.43
C LEU A 65 -23.08 -0.06 -4.28
N PHE A 66 -22.64 1.00 -4.98
CA PHE A 66 -23.19 2.34 -4.87
C PHE A 66 -24.04 2.76 -6.08
N GLY A 67 -24.38 1.81 -6.95
CA GLY A 67 -25.14 2.04 -8.18
C GLY A 67 -24.26 2.44 -9.36
N LYS A 68 -24.86 3.04 -10.40
CA LYS A 68 -24.17 3.29 -11.68
C LYS A 68 -23.56 4.68 -11.80
N GLY A 69 -22.46 4.74 -12.52
CA GLY A 69 -21.88 5.97 -13.07
C GLY A 69 -20.62 6.44 -12.36
N PRO A 70 -19.94 7.47 -12.90
CA PRO A 70 -18.57 7.81 -12.50
C PRO A 70 -18.40 8.14 -11.01
N GLY A 71 -19.44 8.69 -10.38
CA GLY A 71 -19.41 8.95 -8.93
C GLY A 71 -19.43 7.66 -8.11
N ALA A 72 -20.29 6.70 -8.49
CA ALA A 72 -20.37 5.42 -7.81
C ALA A 72 -19.09 4.60 -7.98
N ASP A 73 -18.50 4.59 -9.18
CA ASP A 73 -17.22 3.91 -9.47
C ASP A 73 -16.08 4.40 -8.56
N ILE A 74 -16.06 5.70 -8.25
CA ILE A 74 -15.08 6.30 -7.34
C ILE A 74 -15.30 5.80 -5.91
N TYR A 75 -16.54 5.79 -5.42
CA TYR A 75 -16.85 5.28 -4.07
C TYR A 75 -16.57 3.79 -3.94
N ASP A 76 -16.87 3.02 -4.99
CA ASP A 76 -16.54 1.61 -5.09
C ASP A 76 -15.02 1.38 -5.02
N GLY A 77 -14.23 2.17 -5.76
CA GLY A 77 -12.77 2.12 -5.66
C GLY A 77 -12.24 2.45 -4.26
N PHE A 78 -12.79 3.47 -3.60
CA PHE A 78 -12.42 3.80 -2.22
C PHE A 78 -12.79 2.70 -1.23
N PHE A 79 -13.97 2.10 -1.40
CA PHE A 79 -14.40 0.98 -0.58
C PHE A 79 -13.45 -0.21 -0.69
N ASP A 80 -13.05 -0.58 -1.91
CA ASP A 80 -12.11 -1.68 -2.13
C ASP A 80 -10.76 -1.42 -1.47
N GLN A 81 -10.25 -0.19 -1.60
CA GLN A 81 -8.98 0.19 -1.01
C GLN A 81 -9.05 0.13 0.53
N MET A 82 -10.10 0.69 1.14
CA MET A 82 -10.28 0.66 2.59
C MET A 82 -10.40 -0.77 3.12
N MET A 83 -11.15 -1.61 2.39
CA MET A 83 -11.30 -3.02 2.73
C MET A 83 -9.98 -3.77 2.58
N GLY A 84 -9.25 -3.56 1.49
CA GLY A 84 -7.95 -4.20 1.27
C GLY A 84 -6.91 -3.81 2.32
N GLU A 85 -6.84 -2.54 2.70
CA GLU A 85 -5.99 -2.07 3.80
C GLU A 85 -6.37 -2.69 5.14
N GLU A 86 -7.66 -2.73 5.48
CA GLU A 86 -8.14 -3.29 6.75
C GLU A 86 -7.93 -4.80 6.82
N LEU A 87 -8.21 -5.53 5.73
CA LEU A 87 -8.00 -6.98 5.67
C LEU A 87 -6.52 -7.35 5.70
N SER A 88 -5.65 -6.58 5.04
CA SER A 88 -4.21 -6.83 5.09
C SER A 88 -3.64 -6.57 6.49
N LYS A 89 -4.06 -5.50 7.18
CA LYS A 89 -3.64 -5.23 8.57
C LYS A 89 -4.03 -6.34 9.54
N ARG A 90 -5.13 -7.04 9.27
CA ARG A 90 -5.58 -8.18 10.09
C ARG A 90 -4.72 -9.43 9.91
N GLY A 91 -3.84 -9.47 8.90
CA GLY A 91 -2.90 -10.56 8.68
C GLY A 91 -3.60 -11.89 8.41
N GLY A 92 -3.99 -12.11 7.15
CA GLY A 92 -4.81 -13.28 6.78
C GLY A 92 -4.33 -14.07 5.57
N LEU A 93 -3.65 -13.45 4.61
CA LEU A 93 -3.22 -14.13 3.39
C LEU A 93 -1.77 -14.65 3.49
N GLY A 94 -0.97 -14.11 4.41
CA GLY A 94 0.41 -14.55 4.64
C GLY A 94 1.37 -14.13 3.52
N ILE A 95 0.94 -13.21 2.64
CA ILE A 95 1.76 -12.73 1.53
C ILE A 95 2.95 -11.94 2.08
N SER A 96 2.75 -11.18 3.16
CA SER A 96 3.80 -10.40 3.78
C SER A 96 4.94 -11.29 4.30
N GLU A 97 4.58 -12.41 4.95
CA GLU A 97 5.48 -13.42 5.49
C GLU A 97 6.23 -14.14 4.37
N MET A 98 5.54 -14.44 3.26
CA MET A 98 6.16 -15.06 2.09
C MET A 98 7.22 -14.15 1.46
N VAL A 99 6.95 -12.85 1.36
CA VAL A 99 7.90 -11.85 0.83
C VAL A 99 9.12 -11.74 1.75
N VAL A 100 8.91 -11.62 3.06
CA VAL A 100 10.00 -11.57 4.05
C VAL A 100 10.87 -12.83 3.95
N ARG A 101 10.23 -14.00 3.93
CA ARG A 101 10.92 -15.29 3.88
C ARG A 101 11.71 -15.49 2.58
N ALA A 102 11.11 -15.18 1.43
CA ALA A 102 11.79 -15.28 0.13
C ALA A 102 13.04 -14.40 0.07
N GLN A 103 13.00 -13.19 0.65
CA GLN A 103 14.15 -12.31 0.67
C GLN A 103 15.24 -12.76 1.65
N ILE A 104 14.87 -13.24 2.83
CA ILE A 104 15.83 -13.83 3.80
C ILE A 104 16.54 -15.05 3.17
N ASP A 105 15.78 -15.91 2.50
CA ASP A 105 16.32 -17.08 1.80
C ASP A 105 17.27 -16.64 0.66
N HIS A 106 16.89 -15.62 -0.12
CA HIS A 106 17.74 -15.06 -1.16
C HIS A 106 19.06 -14.48 -0.61
N GLN A 107 19.01 -13.70 0.48
CA GLN A 107 20.21 -13.15 1.13
C GLN A 107 21.12 -14.23 1.73
N SER A 108 20.53 -15.33 2.21
CA SER A 108 21.28 -16.46 2.77
C SER A 108 22.03 -17.25 1.69
N SER A 109 21.54 -17.24 0.45
CA SER A 109 22.19 -17.92 -0.69
C SER A 109 23.42 -17.18 -1.27
N LEU A 110 23.61 -15.91 -0.89
CA LEU A 110 24.70 -15.06 -1.37
C LEU A 110 25.89 -14.95 -0.39
N LYS A 111 25.82 -15.67 0.74
CA LYS A 111 26.91 -15.83 1.71
C LYS A 111 27.52 -17.22 1.59
#